data_AF-F3ZVE1-F1
#
_entry.id   AF-F3ZVE1-F1
#
_cell.length_a   1.000
_cell.length_b   1.000
_cell.length_c   1.000
_cell.angle_alpha   90.00
_cell.angle_beta   90.00
_cell.angle_gamma   90.00
#
_symmetry.space_group_name_H-M   'P 1'
#
loop_
_entity.id
_entity.type
_entity.pdbx_description
1 polymer ?
#
loop_
_entity_poly.entity_id
_entity_poly.type
_entity_poly.pdbx_seq_one_letter_code
_entity_poly.pdbx_strand_id
1 'polypeptide(L)'
;MTPTADLRSKLRLYIDEIIPNGGTDTDTRFTEVELDDILSEAADIYSAASEAWFRKAARAMSERGGLEENSAGDERHKFVSLEAYRDHCLQMSSVYARMAGSRSRVMAFEPPDVLGGESDGCY
;
A
#
# COMPACT_ATOMS: atom_id res chain seq x y z
N MET A 1 -0.44 -5.21 12.93
CA MET A 1 0.87 -5.41 13.61
C MET A 1 1.00 -4.44 14.77
N THR A 2 2.00 -4.53 15.65
CA THR A 2 2.16 -3.53 16.71
C THR A 2 2.76 -2.23 16.15
N PRO A 3 2.07 -1.09 16.23
CA PRO A 3 2.60 0.18 15.74
C PRO A 3 3.80 0.63 16.57
N THR A 4 4.84 1.12 15.91
CA THR A 4 6.03 1.68 16.55
C THR A 4 6.49 2.92 15.79
N ALA A 5 7.24 3.79 16.45
CA ALA A 5 7.76 5.01 15.82
C ALA A 5 8.65 4.71 14.58
N ASP A 6 9.40 3.60 14.61
CA ASP A 6 10.18 3.12 13.47
C ASP A 6 9.27 2.71 12.29
N LEU A 7 8.22 1.93 12.58
CA LEU A 7 7.26 1.50 11.56
C LEU A 7 6.48 2.67 10.97
N ARG A 8 6.10 3.66 11.79
CA ARG A 8 5.48 4.90 11.31
C ARG A 8 6.41 5.66 10.37
N SER A 9 7.66 5.83 10.75
CA SER A 9 8.67 6.52 9.93
C SER A 9 8.92 5.79 8.62
N LYS A 10 8.97 4.46 8.65
CA LYS A 10 9.12 3.62 7.47
C LYS A 10 7.90 3.66 6.56
N LEU A 11 6.69 3.64 7.12
CA LEU A 11 5.45 3.77 6.38
C LEU A 11 5.38 5.13 5.66
N ARG A 12 5.72 6.22 6.36
CA ARG A 12 5.83 7.58 5.79
C ARG A 12 6.75 7.65 4.57
N LEU A 13 7.91 7.00 4.65
CA LEU A 13 8.84 6.91 3.53
C LEU A 13 8.22 6.15 2.33
N TYR A 14 7.47 5.07 2.58
CA TYR A 14 6.86 4.26 1.53
C TYR A 14 5.69 4.93 0.82
N ILE A 15 5.03 5.89 1.48
CA ILE A 15 3.86 6.61 0.96
C ILE A 15 4.16 8.04 0.51
N ASP A 16 5.45 8.40 0.46
CA ASP A 16 5.94 9.73 0.10
C ASP A 16 5.29 10.84 0.96
N GLU A 17 5.16 10.59 2.27
CA GLU A 17 4.65 11.54 3.27
C GLU A 17 5.80 11.97 4.18
N ILE A 18 6.76 12.69 3.60
CA ILE A 18 7.88 13.26 4.35
C ILE A 18 7.39 14.53 5.07
N ILE A 19 7.55 14.58 6.39
CA ILE A 19 7.23 15.77 7.17
C ILE A 19 8.18 16.90 6.72
N PRO A 20 7.66 18.08 6.30
CA PRO A 20 8.51 19.19 5.88
C PRO A 20 9.38 19.69 7.04
N ASN A 21 10.55 20.25 6.72
CA ASN A 21 11.48 20.72 7.75
C ASN A 21 10.84 21.80 8.64
N GLY A 22 10.73 21.52 9.95
CA GLY A 22 10.06 22.39 10.93
C GLY A 22 8.54 22.22 11.01
N GLY A 23 7.95 21.28 10.27
CA GLY A 23 6.52 20.93 10.33
C GLY A 23 6.20 19.80 11.32
N THR A 24 4.93 19.47 11.40
CA THR A 24 4.35 18.43 12.27
C THR A 24 3.57 17.41 11.44
N ASP A 25 3.07 16.34 12.05
CA ASP A 25 2.27 15.34 11.32
C ASP A 25 0.95 15.92 10.77
N THR A 26 0.46 17.05 11.30
CA THR A 26 -0.70 17.76 10.75
C THR A 26 -0.41 18.46 9.42
N ASP A 27 0.86 18.65 9.06
CA ASP A 27 1.28 19.17 7.76
C ASP A 27 1.35 18.05 6.70
N THR A 28 1.13 16.81 7.09
CA THR A 28 1.08 15.63 6.22
C THR A 28 -0.37 15.20 5.99
N ARG A 29 -0.63 14.40 4.95
CA ARG A 29 -1.97 13.88 4.69
C ARG A 29 -2.44 12.92 5.78
N PHE A 30 -1.54 12.22 6.46
CA PHE A 30 -1.91 11.25 7.50
C PHE A 30 -1.37 11.64 8.86
N THR A 31 -2.26 11.74 9.84
CA THR A 31 -1.86 11.93 11.23
C THR A 31 -1.13 10.70 11.78
N GLU A 32 -0.40 10.85 12.88
CA GLU A 32 0.21 9.69 13.55
C GLU A 32 -0.82 8.63 13.96
N VAL A 33 -1.99 9.07 14.41
CA VAL A 33 -3.08 8.17 14.84
C VAL A 33 -3.61 7.35 13.65
N GLU A 34 -3.77 7.98 12.48
CA GLU A 34 -4.22 7.26 11.28
C GLU A 34 -3.18 6.27 10.78
N LEU A 35 -1.88 6.60 10.89
CA LEU A 35 -0.82 5.65 10.55
C LEU A 35 -0.76 4.48 11.53
N ASP A 36 -0.98 4.73 12.82
CA ASP A 36 -1.04 3.68 13.84
C ASP A 36 -2.25 2.76 13.65
N ASP A 37 -3.39 3.30 13.23
CA ASP A 37 -4.58 2.53 12.85
C ASP A 37 -4.27 1.59 11.66
N ILE A 38 -3.74 2.15 10.56
CA ILE A 38 -3.35 1.36 9.36
C ILE A 38 -2.34 0.27 9.73
N LEU A 39 -1.34 0.59 10.55
CA LEU A 39 -0.35 -0.38 11.02
C LEU A 39 -1.00 -1.45 11.91
N SER A 40 -1.95 -1.09 12.77
CA SER A 40 -2.64 -2.04 13.65
C SER A 40 -3.42 -3.08 12.84
N GLU A 41 -4.14 -2.64 11.82
CA GLU A 41 -4.96 -3.48 10.94
C GLU A 41 -4.13 -4.33 9.97
N ALA A 42 -2.96 -3.86 9.57
CA ALA A 42 -2.12 -4.54 8.58
C ALA A 42 -1.33 -5.74 9.14
N ALA A 43 -1.22 -6.80 8.33
CA ALA A 43 -0.39 -7.97 8.64
C ALA A 43 1.11 -7.68 8.54
N ASP A 44 1.52 -6.82 7.60
CA ASP A 44 2.91 -6.47 7.32
C ASP A 44 3.03 -5.04 6.74
N ILE A 45 4.26 -4.52 6.65
CA ILE A 45 4.50 -3.09 6.34
C ILE A 45 4.12 -2.77 4.90
N TYR A 46 4.15 -3.76 4.00
CA TYR A 46 3.74 -3.58 2.61
C TYR A 46 2.22 -3.60 2.50
N SER A 47 1.53 -4.43 3.29
CA SER A 47 0.06 -4.37 3.43
C SER A 47 -0.38 -2.98 3.94
N ALA A 48 0.30 -2.44 4.96
CA ALA A 48 0.05 -1.09 5.47
C ALA A 48 0.29 0.01 4.42
N ALA A 49 1.40 -0.07 3.68
CA ALA A 49 1.70 0.88 2.61
C ALA A 49 0.68 0.82 1.47
N SER A 50 0.22 -0.38 1.11
CA SER A 50 -0.80 -0.59 0.09
C SER A 50 -2.12 0.09 0.48
N GLU A 51 -2.57 -0.13 1.72
CA GLU A 51 -3.77 0.47 2.28
C GLU A 51 -3.65 2.00 2.37
N ALA A 52 -2.52 2.52 2.83
CA ALA A 52 -2.28 3.96 2.91
C ALA A 52 -2.32 4.64 1.53
N TRP A 53 -1.71 4.03 0.50
CA TRP A 53 -1.81 4.52 -0.89
C TRP A 53 -3.25 4.47 -1.42
N PHE A 54 -4.02 3.44 -1.07
CA PHE A 54 -5.43 3.35 -1.43
C PHE A 54 -6.26 4.45 -0.76
N ARG A 55 -6.10 4.69 0.54
CA ARG A 55 -6.74 5.78 1.29
C ARG A 55 -6.39 7.16 0.68
N LYS A 56 -5.14 7.34 0.21
CA LYS A 56 -4.68 8.57 -0.49
C LYS A 56 -5.40 8.78 -1.83
N ALA A 57 -5.61 7.71 -2.61
CA ALA A 57 -6.41 7.74 -3.83
C ALA A 57 -7.90 8.04 -3.56
N ALA A 58 -8.46 7.46 -2.50
CA ALA A 58 -9.85 7.68 -2.10
C ALA A 58 -10.13 9.15 -1.77
N ARG A 59 -9.22 9.79 -0.99
CA ARG A 59 -9.33 11.22 -0.68
C ARG A 59 -9.29 12.11 -1.92
N ALA A 60 -8.42 11.80 -2.89
CA ALA A 60 -8.36 12.53 -4.16
C ALA A 60 -9.67 12.45 -4.96
N MET A 61 -10.43 11.36 -4.82
CA MET A 61 -11.78 11.23 -5.42
C MET A 61 -12.83 12.07 -4.66
N SER A 62 -12.77 12.11 -3.33
CA SER A 62 -13.65 12.99 -2.53
C SER A 62 -13.40 14.47 -2.82
N GLU A 63 -12.14 14.88 -3.02
CA GLU A 63 -11.78 16.25 -3.41
C GLU A 63 -12.36 16.63 -4.78
N ARG A 64 -12.38 15.70 -5.76
CA ARG A 64 -13.07 15.92 -7.04
C ARG A 64 -14.57 16.16 -6.87
N GLY A 65 -15.24 15.38 -6.03
CA GLY A 65 -16.68 15.54 -5.77
C GLY A 65 -17.08 16.91 -5.20
N GLY A 66 -16.15 17.61 -4.55
CA GLY A 66 -16.33 19.00 -4.11
C GLY A 66 -15.86 20.08 -5.10
N LEU A 67 -15.03 19.73 -6.09
CA LEU A 67 -14.47 20.66 -7.08
C LEU A 67 -15.30 20.77 -8.36
N GLU A 68 -16.11 19.74 -8.70
CA GLU A 68 -16.96 19.74 -9.89
C GLU A 68 -18.07 20.81 -9.84
N GLU A 69 -18.39 21.36 -8.66
CA GLU A 69 -19.31 22.50 -8.52
C GLU A 69 -18.65 23.89 -8.63
N ASN A 70 -17.30 23.99 -8.60
CA ASN A 70 -16.60 25.28 -8.51
C ASN A 70 -15.66 25.61 -9.68
N SER A 71 -15.57 24.78 -10.73
CA SER A 71 -14.68 25.03 -11.88
C SER A 71 -15.45 25.36 -13.16
N ALA A 72 -16.26 26.42 -13.09
CA ALA A 72 -16.77 27.15 -14.26
C ALA A 72 -16.03 28.50 -14.37
N GLY A 73 -14.72 28.45 -14.62
CA GLY A 73 -13.93 29.65 -14.90
C GLY A 73 -12.53 29.59 -14.31
N ASP A 74 -11.57 29.85 -15.17
CA ASP A 74 -10.20 30.24 -14.86
C ASP A 74 -9.15 29.16 -14.48
N GLU A 75 -8.06 29.24 -15.26
CA GLU A 75 -6.68 28.84 -14.96
C GLU A 75 -6.23 27.38 -15.18
N ARG A 76 -5.96 27.12 -16.46
CA ARG A 76 -5.18 26.00 -17.03
C ARG A 76 -3.71 25.97 -16.56
N HIS A 77 -3.37 25.88 -15.28
CA HIS A 77 -1.94 25.75 -14.90
C HIS A 77 -1.57 24.80 -13.74
N LYS A 78 -2.51 24.06 -13.13
CA LYS A 78 -2.20 23.05 -12.08
C LYS A 78 -2.82 21.67 -12.30
N PHE A 79 -3.08 21.26 -13.56
CA PHE A 79 -3.51 19.91 -13.90
C PHE A 79 -2.31 18.97 -14.14
N VAL A 80 -1.54 18.64 -13.09
CA VAL A 80 -1.24 17.20 -12.98
C VAL A 80 -2.59 16.65 -12.58
N SER A 81 -3.33 16.07 -13.53
CA SER A 81 -4.75 15.80 -13.33
C SER A 81 -4.91 15.02 -12.02
N LEU A 82 -5.89 15.41 -11.20
CA LEU A 82 -6.24 14.64 -9.99
C LEU A 82 -6.44 13.15 -10.30
N GLU A 83 -6.76 12.83 -11.56
CA GLU A 83 -6.75 11.48 -12.13
C GLU A 83 -5.35 10.88 -12.24
N ALA A 84 -4.37 11.54 -12.86
CA ALA A 84 -2.98 11.05 -12.88
C ALA A 84 -2.41 10.84 -11.47
N TYR A 85 -2.74 11.73 -10.53
CA TYR A 85 -2.38 11.55 -9.12
C TYR A 85 -3.06 10.33 -8.49
N ARG A 86 -4.37 10.16 -8.71
CA ARG A 86 -5.14 9.00 -8.27
C ARG A 86 -4.58 7.70 -8.85
N ASP A 87 -4.35 7.64 -10.16
CA ASP A 87 -3.86 6.46 -10.85
C ASP A 87 -2.47 6.08 -10.36
N HIS A 88 -1.62 7.07 -10.11
CA HIS A 88 -0.33 6.84 -9.47
C HIS A 88 -0.49 6.22 -8.07
N CYS A 89 -1.40 6.74 -7.24
CA CYS A 89 -1.67 6.19 -5.92
C CYS A 89 -2.20 4.74 -5.99
N LEU A 90 -3.12 4.44 -6.91
CA LEU A 90 -3.66 3.08 -7.11
C LEU A 90 -2.60 2.12 -7.65
N GLN A 91 -1.72 2.58 -8.54
CA GLN A 91 -0.59 1.81 -9.03
C GLN A 91 0.37 1.45 -7.89
N MET A 92 0.72 2.42 -7.05
CA MET A 92 1.59 2.18 -5.89
C MET A 92 0.93 1.24 -4.88
N SER A 93 -0.36 1.41 -4.61
CA SER A 93 -1.14 0.48 -3.79
C SER A 93 -1.04 -0.96 -4.30
N SER A 94 -1.18 -1.17 -5.62
CA SER A 94 -1.08 -2.48 -6.25
C SER A 94 0.33 -3.09 -6.17
N VAL A 95 1.38 -2.26 -6.32
CA VAL A 95 2.77 -2.69 -6.17
C VAL A 95 3.03 -3.21 -4.75
N TYR A 96 2.59 -2.47 -3.74
CA TYR A 96 2.74 -2.86 -2.34
C TYR A 96 1.88 -4.07 -1.97
N ALA A 97 0.65 -4.19 -2.48
CA ALA A 97 -0.20 -5.37 -2.30
C ALA A 97 0.47 -6.63 -2.86
N ARG A 98 1.10 -6.52 -4.04
CA ARG A 98 1.84 -7.62 -4.62
C ARG A 98 3.04 -8.02 -3.76
N MET A 99 3.77 -7.07 -3.19
CA MET A 99 4.91 -7.36 -2.30
C MET A 99 4.47 -8.03 -1.00
N ALA A 100 3.33 -7.61 -0.44
CA ALA A 100 2.71 -8.28 0.71
C ALA A 100 2.34 -9.75 0.39
N GLY A 101 1.67 -9.99 -0.73
CA GLY A 101 1.25 -11.33 -1.16
C GLY A 101 2.37 -12.22 -1.73
N SER A 102 3.49 -11.64 -2.18
CA SER A 102 4.63 -12.38 -2.76
C SER A 102 5.44 -13.15 -1.73
N ARG A 103 5.15 -12.99 -0.43
CA ARG A 103 5.82 -13.75 0.62
C ARG A 103 5.47 -15.25 0.66
N SER A 104 4.43 -15.70 -0.06
CA SER A 104 3.92 -17.09 0.09
C SER A 104 3.30 -17.72 -1.17
N ARG A 105 4.00 -17.75 -2.31
CA ARG A 105 3.67 -18.71 -3.40
C ARG A 105 4.80 -19.66 -3.80
N VAL A 106 5.81 -19.79 -2.93
CA VAL A 106 6.80 -20.88 -2.98
C VAL A 106 6.51 -21.80 -1.80
N MET A 107 5.38 -22.52 -1.84
CA MET A 107 5.14 -23.66 -0.96
C MET A 107 4.68 -24.84 -1.82
N ALA A 108 5.43 -25.95 -1.66
CA ALA A 108 5.22 -27.29 -2.18
C ALA A 108 5.32 -27.48 -3.71
N PHE A 109 6.55 -27.41 -4.24
CA PHE A 109 6.93 -28.42 -5.23
C PHE A 109 7.22 -29.69 -4.42
N GLU A 110 6.22 -30.54 -4.26
CA GLU A 110 6.44 -31.89 -3.74
C GLU A 110 7.14 -32.67 -4.88
N PRO A 111 8.42 -33.06 -4.73
CA PRO A 111 9.04 -33.91 -5.73
C PRO A 111 8.29 -35.26 -5.71
N PRO A 112 7.86 -35.79 -6.87
CA PRO A 112 7.25 -37.11 -6.89
C PRO A 112 8.29 -38.12 -6.39
N ASP A 113 7.92 -38.86 -5.33
CA ASP A 113 8.69 -39.99 -4.83
C ASP A 113 8.67 -41.08 -5.90
N VAL A 114 9.70 -41.10 -6.73
CA VAL A 114 9.99 -42.19 -7.64
C VAL A 114 11.44 -42.56 -7.43
N LEU A 115 11.71 -43.44 -6.46
CA LEU A 115 12.72 -44.51 -6.52
C LEU A 115 12.83 -45.23 -5.16
N GLY A 116 12.41 -46.50 -5.15
CA GLY A 116 12.70 -47.49 -4.10
C GLY A 116 11.42 -48.18 -3.62
N GLY A 117 11.22 -49.49 -3.72
CA GLY A 117 12.11 -50.56 -4.13
C GLY A 117 11.33 -51.86 -4.21
N GLU A 118 11.91 -52.81 -4.94
CA GLU A 118 11.55 -54.21 -5.06
C GLU A 118 11.07 -54.83 -3.74
N SER A 119 9.95 -55.56 -3.78
CA SER A 119 9.79 -56.96 -3.31
C SER A 119 8.35 -57.27 -2.88
N ASP A 120 7.56 -57.88 -3.76
CA ASP A 120 6.53 -58.84 -3.35
C ASP A 120 6.34 -59.86 -4.47
N GLY A 121 6.73 -61.11 -4.19
CA GLY A 121 6.77 -62.17 -5.19
C GLY A 121 7.39 -63.45 -4.65
N CYS A 122 6.84 -63.99 -3.57
CA CYS A 122 7.05 -65.39 -3.18
C CYS A 122 5.83 -66.20 -3.63
N TYR A 123 6.02 -67.02 -4.67
CA TYR A 123 5.20 -68.20 -4.98
C TYR A 123 6.08 -69.43 -4.80
#